data_AF-A0A964AGL9-F1
#
_entry.id   AF-A0A964AGL9-F1
#
_cell.length_a   1.000
_cell.length_b   1.000
_cell.length_c   1.000
_cell.angle_alpha   90.00
_cell.angle_beta   90.00
_cell.angle_gamma   90.00
#
_symmetry.space_group_name_H-M   'P 1'
#
loop_
_entity.id
_entity.type
_entity.pdbx_description
1 polymer ?
#
loop_
_entity_poly.entity_id
_entity_poly.type
_entity_poly.pdbx_seq_one_letter_code
_entity_poly.pdbx_strand_id
1 'polypeptide(L)'
;MADTPDREPPQSPLLPPEEEEVDVLFKAQMWIYDKLMAHWRQGLALVGLFLLGSLIVGLFLSWHTDQARATSAAIASVDRQIPEDDELALMGLIPRDDLSDPARVSELEGLAQKYEAAAADGRGAEAAQGYLKAAETWHRVKNTERAMAAYEAALAASSKGLVGYAARNGLAALALSEDRVDDALAQYRAMADGDKGYLGEKGLLQLAALHQHQGDDAAARAVLDELRVRYADSPRVEALAAELGVPPAPAPEAGAAGEAG
;
A
#
# COMPACT_ATOMS: atom_id res chain seq x y z
N MET A 1 111.59 -10.43 -29.69
CA MET A 1 110.39 -10.93 -30.40
C MET A 1 109.43 -11.44 -29.35
N ALA A 2 108.25 -10.89 -29.11
CA ALA A 2 107.66 -9.62 -29.52
C ALA A 2 106.74 -9.22 -28.35
N ASP A 3 106.88 -7.97 -27.92
CA ASP A 3 106.13 -7.33 -26.84
C ASP A 3 104.75 -6.98 -27.40
N THR A 4 103.68 -7.48 -26.78
CA THR A 4 102.29 -7.25 -27.22
C THR A 4 101.71 -6.14 -26.35
N PRO A 5 101.37 -4.96 -26.88
CA PRO A 5 100.90 -3.85 -26.07
C PRO A 5 99.45 -4.10 -25.61
N ASP A 6 99.22 -3.91 -24.31
CA ASP A 6 97.91 -3.80 -23.69
C ASP A 6 97.07 -2.72 -24.40
N ARG A 7 95.99 -3.14 -25.05
CA ARG A 7 94.96 -2.25 -25.58
C ARG A 7 93.91 -2.03 -24.50
N GLU A 8 93.88 -0.84 -23.93
CA GLU A 8 92.76 -0.37 -23.11
C GLU A 8 91.45 -0.41 -23.92
N PRO A 9 90.34 -0.89 -23.33
CA PRO A 9 89.05 -0.87 -23.99
C PRO A 9 88.58 0.57 -24.21
N PRO A 10 87.92 0.87 -25.35
CA PRO A 10 87.42 2.21 -25.64
C PRO A 10 86.40 2.64 -24.58
N GLN A 11 86.69 3.76 -23.91
CA GLN A 11 85.74 4.42 -23.02
C GLN A 11 84.49 4.80 -23.83
N SER A 12 83.37 4.15 -23.54
CA SER A 12 82.09 4.46 -24.17
C SER A 12 81.74 5.93 -23.88
N PRO A 13 81.35 6.72 -24.89
CA PRO A 13 80.99 8.11 -24.70
C PRO A 13 79.83 8.20 -23.70
N LEU A 14 80.08 8.94 -22.61
CA LEU A 14 79.06 9.39 -21.67
C LEU A 14 77.96 10.08 -22.45
N LEU A 15 76.85 9.37 -22.68
CA LEU A 15 75.61 9.98 -23.11
C LEU A 15 75.24 11.04 -22.06
N PRO A 16 74.79 12.23 -22.47
CA PRO A 16 74.25 13.21 -21.53
C PRO A 16 73.17 12.51 -20.70
N PRO A 17 73.10 12.75 -19.38
CA PRO A 17 72.02 12.18 -18.57
C PRO A 17 70.71 12.61 -19.24
N GLU A 18 69.95 11.64 -19.76
CA GLU A 18 68.57 11.90 -20.14
C GLU A 18 67.94 12.48 -18.88
N GLU A 19 67.58 13.77 -18.93
CA GLU A 19 66.80 14.40 -17.88
C GLU A 19 65.54 13.56 -17.79
N GLU A 20 65.48 12.67 -16.80
CA GLU A 20 64.28 11.93 -16.44
C GLU A 20 63.19 12.98 -16.26
N GLU A 21 62.36 13.19 -17.28
CA GLU A 21 61.07 13.84 -17.13
C GLU A 21 60.29 12.90 -16.23
N VAL A 22 60.51 13.05 -14.92
CA VAL A 22 59.93 12.21 -13.88
C VAL A 22 58.43 12.35 -14.02
N ASP A 23 57.87 11.32 -14.64
CA ASP A 23 56.54 11.24 -15.21
C ASP A 23 55.49 11.70 -14.18
N VAL A 24 54.99 12.91 -14.38
CA VAL A 24 54.01 13.54 -13.47
C VAL A 24 52.77 12.63 -13.35
N LEU A 25 52.46 11.90 -14.42
CA LEU A 25 51.41 10.90 -14.46
C LEU A 25 51.69 9.74 -13.48
N PHE A 26 52.93 9.25 -13.44
CA PHE A 26 53.34 8.17 -12.53
C PHE A 26 53.28 8.59 -11.07
N LYS A 27 53.68 9.83 -10.75
CA LYS A 27 53.55 10.39 -9.38
C LYS A 27 52.09 10.53 -8.95
N ALA A 28 51.21 10.98 -9.84
CA ALA A 28 49.78 11.06 -9.56
C ALA A 28 49.17 9.66 -9.35
N GLN A 29 49.58 8.67 -10.15
CA GLN A 29 49.13 7.28 -10.01
C GLN A 29 49.57 6.67 -8.67
N MET A 30 50.82 6.87 -8.27
CA MET A 30 51.36 6.43 -6.97
C MET A 30 50.59 7.07 -5.81
N TRP A 31 50.29 8.37 -5.88
CA TRP A 31 49.54 9.07 -4.82
C TRP A 31 48.11 8.54 -4.66
N ILE A 32 47.40 8.30 -5.77
CA ILE A 32 46.05 7.70 -5.74
C ILE A 32 46.12 6.29 -5.16
N TYR A 33 47.11 5.48 -5.56
CA TYR A 33 47.29 4.13 -5.05
C TYR A 33 47.56 4.13 -3.55
N ASP A 34 48.47 4.97 -3.07
CA ASP A 34 48.78 5.08 -1.64
C ASP A 34 47.57 5.56 -0.83
N LYS A 35 46.77 6.51 -1.35
CA LYS A 35 45.54 6.95 -0.70
C LYS A 35 44.47 5.86 -0.65
N LEU A 36 44.30 5.13 -1.75
CA LEU A 36 43.40 3.98 -1.84
C LEU A 36 43.85 2.88 -0.88
N MET A 37 45.15 2.58 -0.85
CA MET A 37 45.70 1.55 0.02
C MET A 37 45.76 1.98 1.49
N ALA A 38 45.84 3.27 1.80
CA ALA A 38 45.72 3.73 3.17
C ALA A 38 44.32 3.44 3.75
N HIS A 39 43.28 3.44 2.90
CA HIS A 39 41.88 3.28 3.32
C HIS A 39 41.22 1.99 2.83
N TRP A 40 41.91 1.07 2.14
CA TRP A 40 41.30 -0.13 1.55
C TRP A 40 40.57 -1.00 2.60
N ARG A 41 41.11 -1.07 3.83
CA ARG A 41 40.48 -1.78 4.95
C ARG A 41 39.16 -1.13 5.37
N GLN A 42 39.10 0.20 5.40
CA GLN A 42 37.88 0.94 5.70
C GLN A 42 36.86 0.79 4.56
N GLY A 43 37.32 0.83 3.31
CA GLY A 43 36.49 0.57 2.14
C GLY A 43 35.86 -0.83 2.19
N LEU A 44 36.64 -1.87 2.48
CA LEU A 44 36.11 -3.23 2.67
C LEU A 44 35.16 -3.33 3.87
N ALA A 45 35.44 -2.64 4.97
CA ALA A 45 34.55 -2.61 6.12
C ALA A 45 33.19 -1.96 5.76
N LEU A 46 33.21 -0.85 5.00
CA LEU A 46 31.99 -0.19 4.51
C LEU A 46 31.20 -1.09 3.56
N VAL A 47 31.87 -1.75 2.61
CA VAL A 47 31.23 -2.71 1.70
C VAL A 47 30.64 -3.88 2.50
N GLY A 48 31.38 -4.43 3.46
CA GLY A 48 30.91 -5.50 4.33
C GLY A 48 29.68 -5.09 5.15
N LEU A 49 29.68 -3.88 5.71
CA LEU A 49 28.55 -3.33 6.44
C LEU A 49 27.32 -3.14 5.53
N PHE A 50 27.53 -2.64 4.32
CA PHE A 50 26.47 -2.48 3.33
C PHE A 50 25.85 -3.83 2.93
N LEU A 51 26.69 -4.84 2.64
CA LEU A 51 26.23 -6.19 2.32
C LEU A 51 25.47 -6.83 3.48
N LEU A 52 25.96 -6.67 4.72
CA LEU A 52 25.27 -7.15 5.92
C LEU A 52 23.90 -6.47 6.09
N GLY A 53 23.83 -5.15 5.89
CA GLY A 53 22.57 -4.41 5.92
C GLY A 53 21.58 -4.90 4.88
N SER A 54 22.03 -5.08 3.63
CA SER A 54 21.20 -5.64 2.56
C SER A 54 20.71 -7.05 2.85
N LEU A 55 21.54 -7.90 3.48
CA LEU A 55 21.16 -9.25 3.89
C LEU A 55 20.06 -9.23 4.96
N ILE A 56 20.19 -8.38 5.97
CA ILE A 56 19.19 -8.23 7.04
C ILE A 56 17.84 -7.78 6.46
N VAL A 57 17.86 -6.78 5.57
CA VAL A 57 16.65 -6.30 4.88
C VAL A 57 16.03 -7.41 4.01
N GLY A 58 16.87 -8.17 3.28
CA GLY A 58 16.41 -9.30 2.46
C GLY A 58 15.74 -10.41 3.29
N LEU A 59 16.34 -10.79 4.42
CA LEU A 59 15.76 -11.78 5.34
C LEU A 59 14.44 -11.29 5.93
N PHE A 60 14.37 -10.01 6.31
CA PHE A 60 13.14 -9.40 6.83
C PHE A 60 12.01 -9.40 5.79
N LEU A 61 12.30 -9.00 4.54
CA LEU A 61 11.32 -9.00 3.44
C LEU A 61 10.89 -10.43 3.07
N SER A 62 11.81 -11.40 3.08
CA SER A 62 11.50 -12.80 2.84
C SER A 62 10.54 -13.33 3.90
N TRP A 63 10.86 -13.10 5.17
CA TRP A 63 10.01 -13.53 6.29
C TRP A 63 8.60 -12.91 6.21
N HIS A 64 8.49 -11.62 5.91
CA HIS A 64 7.21 -10.96 5.70
C HIS A 64 6.42 -11.57 4.54
N THR A 65 7.09 -11.86 3.42
CA THR A 65 6.47 -12.47 2.24
C THR A 65 5.98 -13.89 2.54
N ASP A 66 6.76 -14.66 3.29
CA ASP A 66 6.40 -16.03 3.67
C ASP A 66 5.20 -16.06 4.62
N GLN A 67 5.12 -15.12 5.57
CA GLN A 67 3.92 -14.94 6.40
C GLN A 67 2.68 -14.56 5.59
N ALA A 68 2.81 -13.61 4.67
CA ALA A 68 1.72 -13.20 3.78
C ALA A 68 1.22 -14.38 2.92
N ARG A 69 2.13 -15.19 2.39
CA ARG A 69 1.82 -16.40 1.61
C ARG A 69 1.15 -17.47 2.46
N ALA A 70 1.63 -17.70 3.68
CA ALA A 70 1.03 -18.67 4.61
C ALA A 70 -0.41 -18.27 4.97
N THR A 71 -0.61 -17.00 5.30
CA THR A 71 -1.94 -16.42 5.58
C THR A 71 -2.87 -16.57 4.37
N SER A 72 -2.40 -16.19 3.17
CA SER A 72 -3.17 -16.30 1.93
C SER A 72 -3.51 -17.76 1.60
N ALA A 73 -2.58 -18.69 1.82
CA ALA A 73 -2.81 -20.12 1.61
C ALA A 73 -3.84 -20.68 2.60
N ALA A 74 -3.80 -20.24 3.87
CA ALA A 74 -4.79 -20.60 4.88
C ALA A 74 -6.17 -20.08 4.48
N ILE A 75 -6.30 -18.80 4.11
CA ILE A 75 -7.56 -18.20 3.61
C ILE A 75 -8.07 -18.97 2.39
N ALA A 76 -7.22 -19.25 1.40
CA ALA A 76 -7.59 -20.00 0.21
C ALA A 76 -8.04 -21.44 0.52
N SER A 77 -7.51 -22.05 1.58
CA SER A 77 -7.95 -23.38 2.03
C SER A 77 -9.37 -23.35 2.62
N VAL A 78 -9.76 -22.23 3.26
CA VAL A 78 -11.12 -22.01 3.76
C VAL A 78 -12.06 -21.68 2.59
N ASP A 79 -11.61 -20.88 1.62
CA ASP A 79 -12.40 -20.56 0.42
C ASP A 79 -12.87 -21.80 -0.34
N ARG A 80 -12.01 -22.83 -0.44
CA ARG A 80 -12.36 -24.10 -1.08
C ARG A 80 -13.42 -24.92 -0.35
N GLN A 81 -13.70 -24.57 0.91
CA GLN A 81 -14.74 -25.21 1.72
C GLN A 81 -16.07 -24.45 1.65
N ILE A 82 -16.10 -23.22 1.13
CA ILE A 82 -17.35 -22.50 0.91
C ILE A 82 -18.09 -23.18 -0.24
N PRO A 83 -19.35 -23.61 -0.03
CA PRO A 83 -20.16 -24.14 -1.13
C PRO A 83 -20.39 -23.06 -2.18
N GLU A 84 -20.25 -23.45 -3.45
CA GLU A 84 -20.47 -22.55 -4.58
C GLU A 84 -21.89 -21.98 -4.51
N ASP A 85 -22.02 -20.68 -4.78
CA ASP A 85 -23.32 -20.03 -4.81
C ASP A 85 -24.11 -20.54 -6.02
N ASP A 86 -25.38 -20.87 -5.81
CA ASP A 86 -26.30 -21.19 -6.90
C ASP A 86 -26.37 -20.00 -7.88
N GLU A 87 -26.38 -20.26 -9.19
CA GLU A 87 -26.51 -19.20 -10.21
C GLU A 87 -27.77 -18.36 -9.99
N LEU A 88 -28.85 -18.97 -9.52
CA LEU A 88 -30.09 -18.28 -9.19
C LEU A 88 -29.91 -17.36 -7.97
N ALA A 89 -29.07 -17.74 -7.00
CA ALA A 89 -28.73 -16.89 -5.86
C ALA A 89 -27.89 -15.68 -6.29
N LEU A 90 -26.94 -15.88 -7.21
CA LEU A 90 -26.15 -14.79 -7.79
C LEU A 90 -27.03 -13.78 -8.57
N MET A 91 -28.12 -14.24 -9.17
CA MET A 91 -29.13 -13.39 -9.82
C MET A 91 -30.14 -12.78 -8.83
N GLY A 92 -30.05 -13.11 -7.54
CA GLY A 92 -30.99 -12.65 -6.51
C GLY A 92 -32.39 -13.25 -6.63
N LEU A 93 -32.56 -14.34 -7.37
CA LEU A 93 -33.84 -15.02 -7.56
C LEU A 93 -34.18 -15.96 -6.39
N ILE A 94 -33.16 -16.44 -5.68
CA ILE A 94 -33.31 -17.23 -4.45
C ILE A 94 -32.35 -16.69 -3.36
N PRO A 95 -32.64 -16.92 -2.07
CA PRO A 95 -31.69 -16.63 -1.00
C PRO A 95 -30.37 -17.37 -1.24
N ARG A 96 -29.25 -16.69 -0.99
CA ARG A 96 -27.90 -17.27 -1.10
C ARG A 96 -27.66 -18.41 -0.12
N ASP A 97 -28.26 -18.33 1.06
CA ASP A 97 -28.12 -19.33 2.11
C ASP A 97 -29.49 -19.69 2.69
N ASP A 98 -29.73 -20.99 2.88
CA ASP A 98 -30.87 -21.46 3.64
C ASP A 98 -30.58 -21.35 5.15
N LEU A 99 -30.94 -20.20 5.72
CA LEU A 99 -30.78 -19.95 7.15
C LEU A 99 -31.80 -20.70 8.02
N SER A 100 -32.73 -21.45 7.42
CA SER A 100 -33.63 -22.34 8.16
C SER A 100 -32.98 -23.70 8.45
N ASP A 101 -31.91 -24.05 7.73
CA ASP A 101 -31.11 -25.25 8.00
C ASP A 101 -30.02 -24.97 9.07
N PRO A 102 -30.13 -25.54 10.29
CA PRO A 102 -29.13 -25.34 11.34
C PRO A 102 -27.76 -25.91 10.99
N ALA A 103 -27.69 -26.93 10.12
CA ALA A 103 -26.41 -27.48 9.67
C ALA A 103 -25.68 -26.46 8.78
N ARG A 104 -26.40 -25.81 7.87
CA ARG A 104 -25.87 -24.74 7.02
C ARG A 104 -25.36 -23.55 7.84
N VAL A 105 -26.14 -23.11 8.83
CA VAL A 105 -25.70 -22.03 9.74
C VAL A 105 -24.42 -22.44 10.47
N SER A 106 -24.39 -23.61 11.11
CA SER A 106 -23.21 -24.10 11.83
C SER A 106 -21.98 -24.25 10.94
N GLU A 107 -22.15 -24.67 9.68
CA GLU A 107 -21.08 -24.75 8.68
C GLU A 107 -20.47 -23.36 8.43
N LEU A 108 -21.31 -22.37 8.11
CA LEU A 108 -20.88 -21.00 7.83
C LEU A 108 -20.21 -20.35 9.05
N GLU A 109 -20.74 -20.55 10.26
CA GLU A 109 -20.09 -20.08 11.49
C GLU A 109 -18.70 -20.71 11.68
N GLY A 110 -18.57 -22.01 11.38
CA GLY A 110 -17.28 -22.70 11.42
C GLY A 110 -16.28 -22.17 10.38
N LEU A 111 -16.76 -21.78 9.19
CA LEU A 111 -15.93 -21.14 8.16
C LEU A 111 -15.49 -19.74 8.57
N ALA A 112 -16.39 -18.93 9.13
CA ALA A 112 -16.07 -17.60 9.64
C ALA A 112 -14.96 -17.66 10.71
N GLN A 113 -15.07 -18.59 11.67
CA GLN A 113 -14.04 -18.81 12.69
C GLN A 113 -12.70 -19.24 12.09
N LYS A 114 -12.70 -20.07 11.04
CA LYS A 114 -11.47 -20.45 10.32
C LYS A 114 -10.82 -19.26 9.62
N TYR A 115 -11.59 -18.34 9.06
CA TYR A 115 -11.05 -17.10 8.50
C TYR A 115 -10.43 -16.21 9.58
N GLU A 116 -11.10 -16.05 10.74
CA GLU A 116 -10.55 -15.28 11.86
C GLU A 116 -9.24 -15.89 12.36
N ALA A 117 -9.18 -17.22 12.49
CA ALA A 117 -7.97 -17.93 12.89
C ALA A 117 -6.83 -17.73 11.87
N ALA A 118 -7.12 -17.87 10.57
CA ALA A 118 -6.14 -17.63 9.52
C ALA A 118 -5.64 -16.17 9.50
N ALA A 119 -6.54 -15.21 9.77
CA ALA A 119 -6.22 -13.79 9.83
C ALA A 119 -5.39 -13.41 11.06
N ALA A 120 -5.66 -14.02 12.22
CA ALA A 120 -4.99 -13.72 13.48
C ALA A 120 -3.47 -13.96 13.46
N ASP A 121 -3.03 -14.94 12.66
CA ASP A 121 -1.60 -15.23 12.46
C ASP A 121 -0.94 -14.31 11.42
N GLY A 122 -1.74 -13.64 10.61
CA GLY A 122 -1.31 -12.72 9.56
C GLY A 122 -1.03 -11.31 10.06
N ARG A 123 -0.59 -10.43 9.14
CA ARG A 123 -0.44 -8.98 9.40
C ARG A 123 -0.85 -8.19 8.16
N GLY A 124 -1.12 -6.91 8.33
CA GLY A 124 -1.35 -5.98 7.23
C GLY A 124 -2.59 -6.33 6.40
N ALA A 125 -2.46 -6.20 5.07
CA ALA A 125 -3.57 -6.36 4.14
C ALA A 125 -4.10 -7.79 4.09
N GLU A 126 -3.23 -8.80 4.25
CA GLU A 126 -3.57 -10.21 4.19
C GLU A 126 -4.43 -10.63 5.39
N ALA A 127 -4.04 -10.21 6.61
CA ALA A 127 -4.87 -10.41 7.80
C ALA A 127 -6.21 -9.69 7.65
N ALA A 128 -6.19 -8.44 7.20
CA ALA A 128 -7.41 -7.67 6.99
C ALA A 128 -8.35 -8.34 5.97
N GLN A 129 -7.83 -8.92 4.89
CA GLN A 129 -8.62 -9.70 3.93
C GLN A 129 -9.28 -10.93 4.57
N GLY A 130 -8.55 -11.66 5.42
CA GLY A 130 -9.13 -12.78 6.16
C GLY A 130 -10.28 -12.34 7.07
N TYR A 131 -10.08 -11.25 7.81
CA TYR A 131 -11.14 -10.67 8.64
C TYR A 131 -12.33 -10.13 7.84
N LEU A 132 -12.12 -9.54 6.66
CA LEU A 132 -13.22 -9.14 5.76
C LEU A 132 -14.08 -10.34 5.35
N LYS A 133 -13.45 -11.47 5.00
CA LYS A 133 -14.17 -12.71 4.66
C LYS A 133 -14.91 -13.29 5.86
N ALA A 134 -14.29 -13.25 7.05
CA ALA A 134 -14.97 -13.62 8.28
C ALA A 134 -16.21 -12.75 8.51
N ALA A 135 -16.09 -11.43 8.37
CA ALA A 135 -17.17 -10.48 8.56
C ALA A 135 -18.34 -10.73 7.59
N GLU A 136 -18.04 -10.93 6.30
CA GLU A 136 -19.06 -11.28 5.30
C GLU A 136 -19.74 -12.61 5.64
N THR A 137 -18.98 -13.60 6.11
CA THR A 137 -19.54 -14.91 6.49
C THR A 137 -20.42 -14.81 7.74
N TRP A 138 -20.01 -14.04 8.75
CA TRP A 138 -20.84 -13.74 9.92
C TRP A 138 -22.11 -12.98 9.54
N HIS A 139 -22.02 -12.06 8.59
CA HIS A 139 -23.17 -11.31 8.10
C HIS A 139 -24.17 -12.23 7.37
N ARG A 140 -23.70 -13.21 6.58
CA ARG A 140 -24.57 -14.21 5.91
C ARG A 140 -25.44 -14.97 6.90
N VAL A 141 -24.92 -15.31 8.08
CA VAL A 141 -25.68 -15.98 9.16
C VAL A 141 -26.42 -15.02 10.09
N LYS A 142 -26.51 -13.74 9.75
CA LYS A 142 -27.17 -12.69 10.54
C LYS A 142 -26.59 -12.51 11.95
N ASN A 143 -25.30 -12.83 12.13
CA ASN A 143 -24.59 -12.55 13.37
C ASN A 143 -23.91 -11.17 13.27
N THR A 144 -24.71 -10.11 13.37
CA THR A 144 -24.25 -8.73 13.16
C THR A 144 -23.11 -8.35 14.11
N GLU A 145 -23.19 -8.75 15.38
CA GLU A 145 -22.17 -8.43 16.39
C GLU A 145 -20.79 -8.99 15.98
N ARG A 146 -20.72 -10.27 15.59
CA ARG A 146 -19.47 -10.87 15.13
C ARG A 146 -19.00 -10.31 13.80
N ALA A 147 -19.92 -9.98 12.90
CA ALA A 147 -19.56 -9.33 11.64
C ALA A 147 -18.91 -7.96 11.88
N MET A 148 -19.47 -7.16 12.80
CA MET A 148 -18.88 -5.88 13.21
C MET A 148 -17.49 -6.07 13.83
N ALA A 149 -17.35 -6.99 14.78
CA ALA A 149 -16.06 -7.28 15.42
C ALA A 149 -14.99 -7.70 14.39
N ALA A 150 -15.35 -8.51 13.40
CA ALA A 150 -14.45 -8.91 12.32
C ALA A 150 -14.07 -7.74 11.41
N TYR A 151 -15.01 -6.84 11.06
CA TYR A 151 -14.65 -5.63 10.30
C TYR A 151 -13.74 -4.68 11.10
N GLU A 152 -13.95 -4.54 12.41
CA GLU A 152 -13.07 -3.77 13.29
C GLU A 152 -11.66 -4.38 13.36
N ALA A 153 -11.57 -5.71 13.46
CA ALA A 153 -10.29 -6.42 13.38
C ALA A 153 -9.61 -6.22 12.02
N ALA A 154 -10.36 -6.20 10.92
CA ALA A 154 -9.85 -5.88 9.59
C ALA A 154 -9.25 -4.46 9.55
N LEU A 155 -9.93 -3.46 10.14
CA LEU A 155 -9.41 -2.09 10.24
C LEU A 155 -8.17 -1.97 11.11
N ALA A 156 -8.12 -2.71 12.21
CA ALA A 156 -6.95 -2.76 13.09
C ALA A 156 -5.74 -3.35 12.34
N ALA A 157 -5.96 -4.37 11.51
CA ALA A 157 -4.91 -4.97 10.69
C ALA A 157 -4.47 -4.08 9.50
N SER A 158 -5.42 -3.40 8.85
CA SER A 158 -5.14 -2.47 7.74
C SER A 158 -6.16 -1.33 7.69
N SER A 159 -5.75 -0.15 8.15
CA SER A 159 -6.62 1.03 8.26
C SER A 159 -6.65 1.93 7.03
N LYS A 160 -5.82 1.65 6.00
CA LYS A 160 -5.62 2.51 4.83
C LYS A 160 -5.83 1.78 3.51
N GLY A 161 -6.05 2.56 2.45
CA GLY A 161 -6.17 2.03 1.09
C GLY A 161 -7.43 1.20 0.91
N LEU A 162 -7.46 0.36 -0.13
CA LEU A 162 -8.69 -0.33 -0.55
C LEU A 162 -9.25 -1.26 0.53
N VAL A 163 -8.38 -1.93 1.29
CA VAL A 163 -8.79 -2.89 2.33
C VAL A 163 -9.40 -2.16 3.53
N GLY A 164 -8.77 -1.07 4.00
CA GLY A 164 -9.32 -0.23 5.05
C GLY A 164 -10.64 0.41 4.63
N TYR A 165 -10.72 0.90 3.40
CA TYR A 165 -11.97 1.40 2.81
C TYR A 165 -13.07 0.33 2.81
N ALA A 166 -12.78 -0.89 2.37
CA ALA A 166 -13.75 -1.98 2.36
C ALA A 166 -14.29 -2.31 3.76
N ALA A 167 -13.41 -2.34 4.77
CA ALA A 167 -13.82 -2.61 6.14
C ALA A 167 -14.68 -1.48 6.75
N ARG A 168 -14.34 -0.21 6.49
CA ARG A 168 -15.18 0.93 6.91
C ARG A 168 -16.54 0.94 6.24
N ASN A 169 -16.58 0.64 4.94
CA ASN A 169 -17.84 0.55 4.20
C ASN A 169 -18.71 -0.61 4.73
N GLY A 170 -18.11 -1.75 5.06
CA GLY A 170 -18.79 -2.86 5.73
C GLY A 170 -19.39 -2.46 7.08
N LEU A 171 -18.62 -1.77 7.94
CA LEU A 171 -19.12 -1.24 9.21
C LEU A 171 -20.26 -0.24 9.01
N ALA A 172 -20.12 0.68 8.06
CA ALA A 172 -21.16 1.67 7.78
C ALA A 172 -22.46 0.99 7.32
N ALA A 173 -22.35 0.00 6.42
CA ALA A 173 -23.51 -0.76 5.94
C ALA A 173 -24.20 -1.54 7.06
N LEU A 174 -23.44 -2.21 7.94
CA LEU A 174 -24.01 -2.89 9.12
C LEU A 174 -24.68 -1.89 10.07
N ALA A 175 -24.03 -0.77 10.35
CA ALA A 175 -24.59 0.25 11.22
C ALA A 175 -25.91 0.80 10.66
N LEU A 176 -25.99 1.07 9.35
CA LEU A 176 -27.25 1.46 8.69
C LEU A 176 -28.33 0.37 8.79
N SER A 177 -27.98 -0.91 8.65
CA SER A 177 -28.95 -2.01 8.77
C SER A 177 -29.53 -2.16 10.18
N GLU A 178 -28.81 -1.66 11.20
CA GLU A 178 -29.22 -1.65 12.60
C GLU A 178 -29.76 -0.27 13.05
N ASP A 179 -30.09 0.61 12.11
CA ASP A 179 -30.58 1.99 12.35
C ASP A 179 -29.61 2.88 13.17
N ARG A 180 -28.31 2.54 13.17
CA ARG A 180 -27.23 3.28 13.83
C ARG A 180 -26.61 4.30 12.86
N VAL A 181 -27.40 5.27 12.44
CA VAL A 181 -27.01 6.19 11.36
C VAL A 181 -25.79 7.05 11.71
N ASP A 182 -25.68 7.50 12.97
CA ASP A 182 -24.54 8.30 13.43
C ASP A 182 -23.19 7.55 13.31
N ASP A 183 -23.21 6.24 13.57
CA ASP A 183 -22.02 5.40 13.43
C ASP A 183 -21.63 5.25 11.95
N ALA A 184 -22.62 5.12 11.06
CA ALA A 184 -22.37 5.09 9.62
C ALA A 184 -21.77 6.41 9.11
N LEU A 185 -22.32 7.55 9.54
CA LEU A 185 -21.78 8.88 9.25
C LEU A 185 -20.32 9.00 9.72
N ALA A 186 -20.02 8.52 10.94
CA ALA A 186 -18.66 8.51 11.48
C ALA A 186 -17.69 7.67 10.63
N GLN A 187 -18.12 6.50 10.13
CA GLN A 187 -17.28 5.68 9.24
C GLN A 187 -17.06 6.34 7.87
N TYR A 188 -18.09 6.93 7.26
CA TYR A 188 -17.95 7.67 5.99
C TYR A 188 -17.03 8.89 6.14
N ARG A 189 -17.16 9.64 7.25
CA ARG A 189 -16.26 10.75 7.57
C ARG A 189 -14.81 10.25 7.74
N ALA A 190 -14.61 9.17 8.48
CA ALA A 190 -13.27 8.60 8.66
C ALA A 190 -12.64 8.13 7.34
N MET A 191 -13.42 7.62 6.39
CA MET A 191 -12.94 7.32 5.03
C MET A 191 -12.54 8.59 4.27
N ALA A 192 -13.39 9.62 4.29
CA ALA A 192 -13.09 10.90 3.67
C ALA A 192 -11.79 11.52 4.22
N ASP A 193 -11.59 11.50 5.53
CA ASP A 193 -10.43 12.12 6.18
C ASP A 193 -9.16 11.26 6.07
N GLY A 194 -9.29 9.93 6.09
CA GLY A 194 -8.16 9.00 6.11
C GLY A 194 -7.46 8.77 4.77
N ASP A 195 -8.20 8.88 3.66
CA ASP A 195 -7.70 8.54 2.32
C ASP A 195 -7.66 9.74 1.37
N LYS A 196 -6.71 9.73 0.42
CA LYS A 196 -6.58 10.76 -0.62
C LYS A 196 -7.06 10.24 -1.98
N GLY A 197 -7.28 11.15 -2.92
CA GLY A 197 -7.74 10.80 -4.26
C GLY A 197 -9.13 10.13 -4.22
N TYR A 198 -9.31 9.12 -5.08
CA TYR A 198 -10.57 8.45 -5.33
C TYR A 198 -11.31 7.94 -4.09
N LEU A 199 -10.61 7.33 -3.13
CA LEU A 199 -11.25 6.72 -1.96
C LEU A 199 -11.80 7.78 -1.00
N GLY A 200 -11.02 8.85 -0.74
CA GLY A 200 -11.50 9.97 0.08
C GLY A 200 -12.68 10.71 -0.58
N GLU A 201 -12.64 10.86 -1.90
CA GLU A 201 -13.75 11.42 -2.69
C GLU A 201 -15.00 10.55 -2.54
N LYS A 202 -14.87 9.23 -2.67
CA LYS A 202 -16.00 8.31 -2.52
C LYS A 202 -16.58 8.32 -1.10
N GLY A 203 -15.74 8.49 -0.08
CA GLY A 203 -16.19 8.68 1.31
C GLY A 203 -17.07 9.93 1.47
N LEU A 204 -16.65 11.08 0.91
CA LEU A 204 -17.46 12.30 0.92
C LEU A 204 -18.77 12.15 0.13
N LEU A 205 -18.73 11.49 -1.04
CA LEU A 205 -19.94 11.22 -1.82
C LEU A 205 -20.95 10.37 -1.03
N GLN A 206 -20.48 9.32 -0.34
CA GLN A 206 -21.34 8.49 0.50
C GLN A 206 -21.88 9.25 1.72
N LEU A 207 -21.05 10.11 2.34
CA LEU A 207 -21.46 10.96 3.45
C LEU A 207 -22.56 11.94 3.05
N ALA A 208 -22.40 12.62 1.89
CA ALA A 208 -23.41 13.55 1.38
C ALA A 208 -24.73 12.84 1.05
N ALA A 209 -24.66 11.68 0.39
CA ALA A 209 -25.84 10.87 0.07
C ALA A 209 -26.58 10.41 1.34
N LEU A 210 -25.85 10.05 2.40
CA LEU A 210 -26.47 9.66 3.66
C LEU A 210 -27.17 10.83 4.35
N HIS A 211 -26.56 12.02 4.39
CA HIS A 211 -27.23 13.23 4.89
C HIS A 211 -28.50 13.57 4.10
N GLN A 212 -28.45 13.44 2.77
CA GLN A 212 -29.62 13.65 1.92
C GLN A 212 -30.73 12.64 2.21
N HIS A 213 -30.40 11.36 2.41
CA HIS A 213 -31.37 10.34 2.78
C HIS A 213 -32.03 10.63 4.15
N GLN A 214 -31.31 11.28 5.07
CA GLN A 214 -31.86 11.75 6.35
C GLN A 214 -32.69 13.04 6.22
N GLY A 215 -32.72 13.69 5.05
CA GLY A 215 -33.34 14.99 4.84
C GLY A 215 -32.55 16.17 5.41
N ASP A 216 -31.27 15.98 5.74
CA ASP A 216 -30.37 17.05 6.18
C ASP A 216 -29.67 17.69 4.97
N ASP A 217 -30.46 18.43 4.18
CA ASP A 217 -29.97 19.12 2.97
C ASP A 217 -28.84 20.11 3.28
N ALA A 218 -28.83 20.69 4.48
CA ALA A 218 -27.81 21.64 4.90
C ALA A 218 -26.46 20.92 5.09
N ALA A 219 -26.44 19.80 5.81
CA ALA A 219 -25.24 18.98 5.96
C ALA A 219 -24.78 18.39 4.62
N ALA A 220 -25.71 17.89 3.79
CA ALA A 220 -25.38 17.37 2.46
C ALA A 220 -24.69 18.44 1.59
N ARG A 221 -25.19 19.68 1.59
CA ARG A 221 -24.56 20.81 0.89
C ARG A 221 -23.18 21.16 1.45
N ALA A 222 -23.01 21.13 2.77
CA ALA A 222 -21.70 21.38 3.37
C ALA A 222 -20.65 20.34 2.93
N VAL A 223 -21.04 19.06 2.84
CA VAL A 223 -20.16 17.99 2.33
C VAL A 223 -19.87 18.17 0.84
N LEU A 224 -20.85 18.61 0.04
CA LEU A 224 -20.62 18.95 -1.38
C LEU A 224 -19.63 20.11 -1.54
N ASP A 225 -19.71 21.15 -0.70
CA ASP A 225 -18.77 22.26 -0.74
C ASP A 225 -17.35 21.80 -0.36
N GLU A 226 -17.21 20.92 0.64
CA GLU A 226 -15.93 20.29 0.95
C GLU A 226 -15.40 19.46 -0.23
N LEU A 227 -16.27 18.69 -0.89
CA LEU A 227 -15.92 17.90 -2.07
C LEU A 227 -15.40 18.79 -3.22
N ARG A 228 -16.05 19.93 -3.48
CA ARG A 228 -15.62 20.93 -4.48
C ARG A 228 -14.23 21.48 -4.18
N VAL A 229 -13.95 21.80 -2.92
CA VAL A 229 -12.66 22.35 -2.51
C VAL A 229 -11.55 21.31 -2.63
N ARG A 230 -11.80 20.07 -2.20
CA ARG A 230 -10.76 19.03 -2.12
C ARG A 230 -10.55 18.29 -3.45
N TYR A 231 -11.57 18.24 -4.30
CA TYR A 231 -11.62 17.45 -5.53
C TYR A 231 -12.20 18.26 -6.70
N ALA A 232 -11.70 19.48 -6.91
CA ALA A 232 -12.21 20.44 -7.89
C ALA A 232 -12.35 19.88 -9.32
N ASP A 233 -11.45 18.97 -9.71
CA ASP A 233 -11.43 18.39 -11.06
C ASP A 233 -12.31 17.14 -11.22
N SER A 234 -13.01 16.69 -10.17
CA SER A 234 -13.81 15.47 -10.28
C SER A 234 -15.14 15.71 -11.01
N PRO A 235 -15.45 14.92 -12.07
CA PRO A 235 -16.73 15.03 -12.77
C PRO A 235 -17.93 14.58 -11.90
N ARG A 236 -17.68 13.91 -10.77
CA ARG A 236 -18.73 13.42 -9.86
C ARG A 236 -19.31 14.52 -8.99
N VAL A 237 -18.55 15.60 -8.78
CA VAL A 237 -18.99 16.76 -8.00
C VAL A 237 -20.21 17.40 -8.64
N GLU A 238 -20.18 17.60 -9.96
CA GLU A 238 -21.30 18.20 -10.70
C GLU A 238 -22.51 17.28 -10.78
N ALA A 239 -22.30 15.96 -10.88
CA ALA A 239 -23.40 15.00 -10.83
C ALA A 239 -24.14 15.05 -9.49
N LEU A 240 -23.40 15.06 -8.37
CA LEU A 240 -23.98 15.19 -7.03
C LEU A 240 -24.62 16.58 -6.81
N ALA A 241 -23.99 17.65 -7.30
CA ALA A 241 -24.56 19.00 -7.21
C ALA A 241 -25.92 19.09 -7.91
N ALA A 242 -26.04 18.50 -9.11
CA ALA A 242 -27.29 18.43 -9.85
C ALA A 242 -28.38 17.64 -9.11
N GLU A 243 -28.01 16.51 -8.49
CA GLU A 243 -28.93 15.70 -7.66
C GLU A 243 -29.43 16.46 -6.44
N LEU A 244 -28.57 17.26 -5.81
CA LEU A 244 -28.91 18.11 -4.66
C LEU A 244 -29.62 19.43 -5.04
N GLY A 245 -29.88 19.67 -6.33
CA GLY A 245 -30.46 20.92 -6.83
C GLY A 245 -29.58 22.15 -6.57
N VAL A 246 -28.27 21.95 -6.37
CA VAL A 246 -27.28 23.01 -6.18
C VAL A 246 -26.81 23.45 -7.57
N PRO A 247 -26.86 24.75 -7.90
CA PRO A 247 -26.38 25.21 -9.19
C PRO A 247 -24.90 24.82 -9.40
N PRO A 248 -24.50 24.56 -10.66
CA PRO A 248 -23.10 24.25 -10.97
C PRO A 248 -22.21 25.40 -10.50
N ALA A 249 -20.98 25.08 -10.08
CA ALA A 249 -20.02 26.12 -9.72
C ALA A 249 -19.84 27.07 -10.91
N PRO A 250 -19.74 28.40 -10.68
CA PRO A 250 -19.46 29.33 -11.77
C PRO A 250 -18.17 28.88 -12.46
N ALA A 251 -18.22 28.81 -13.81
CA ALA A 251 -17.04 28.44 -14.59
C ALA A 251 -15.86 29.33 -14.17
N PRO A 252 -14.65 28.78 -13.97
CA PRO A 252 -13.50 29.59 -13.60
C PRO A 252 -13.36 30.71 -14.62
N GLU A 253 -13.37 31.96 -14.15
CA GLU A 253 -13.28 33.12 -15.04
C GLU A 253 -12.06 32.93 -15.94
N ALA A 254 -12.28 32.92 -17.26
CA ALA A 254 -11.29 32.57 -18.28
C ALA A 254 -10.08 33.55 -18.37
N GLY A 255 -9.89 34.42 -17.37
CA GLY A 255 -8.92 35.51 -17.36
C GLY A 255 -7.69 35.33 -16.48
N ALA A 256 -7.57 34.29 -15.63
CA ALA A 256 -6.49 34.22 -14.64
C ALA A 256 -5.28 33.31 -15.02
N ALA A 257 -5.35 32.53 -16.11
CA ALA A 257 -4.29 31.58 -16.47
C ALA A 257 -3.18 32.16 -17.38
N GLY A 258 -3.14 33.49 -17.58
CA GLY A 258 -2.30 34.14 -18.59
C GLY A 258 -0.96 34.76 -18.16
N GLU A 259 -0.64 34.86 -16.86
CA GLU A 259 0.51 35.67 -16.40
C GLU A 259 1.44 34.98 -15.39
N ALA A 260 1.73 33.68 -15.57
CA ALA A 260 2.91 33.06 -14.95
C ALA A 260 3.80 32.47 -16.05
N GLY A 261 4.69 33.32 -16.56
CA GLY A 261 5.75 32.97 -17.52
C GLY A 261 6.91 32.23 -16.90
#